data_AF-A0A832N691-F1
#
_entry.id   AF-A0A832N691-F1
#
_cell.length_a   1.000
_cell.length_b   1.000
_cell.length_c   1.000
_cell.angle_alpha   90.00
_cell.angle_beta   90.00
_cell.angle_gamma   90.00
#
_symmetry.space_group_name_H-M   'P 1'
#
loop_
_entity.id
_entity.type
_entity.pdbx_description
1 polymer ?
#
loop_
_entity_poly.entity_id
_entity_poly.type
_entity_poly.pdbx_seq_one_letter_code
_entity_poly.pdbx_strand_id
1 'polypeptide(L)'
;MEGRRRSGGWWMALLMLGGWAWAQEPASLRQVQGEMERILAAGGKVPGWRLKEGPRFFVGDKIFDYMDGAGEIPKACGFRMLGVAEFVQAQGLGVTVELYDMGTDANAFGLYSMRREPSHTFVASFTHPASQSQGQIIFWKGRYTVILFTEETKRLKKEEFLQLALALEQSIPSPGAYPDLLRYLPQQGYVPHSAKFFHGKFALDTVWFQKENLLQVGPQTDVVFAQYRSPTLRLLLVRYPDPQTAVRVFAAGQKRFGLGKSAAPSPPFVAAVGKQPDKLGPFLGMVAWRNFLGLLWGAASASEVETALKRLAQSLQKPVPAWRRELD
;
A
#
# COMPACT_ATOMS: atom_id res chain seq x y z
N MET A 1 20.65 33.11 -84.85
CA MET A 1 19.26 33.49 -84.53
C MET A 1 18.80 32.59 -83.39
N GLU A 2 18.26 33.20 -82.33
CA GLU A 2 17.57 32.69 -81.12
C GLU A 2 17.79 31.20 -80.70
N GLY A 3 18.05 30.82 -79.45
CA GLY A 3 17.91 31.49 -78.15
C GLY A 3 18.12 30.49 -76.99
N ARG A 4 18.27 31.07 -75.78
CA ARG A 4 18.24 30.54 -74.38
C ARG A 4 17.48 29.21 -74.14
N ARG A 5 17.73 28.36 -73.13
CA ARG A 5 18.22 28.54 -71.74
C ARG A 5 18.56 27.14 -71.13
N ARG A 6 19.47 27.10 -70.15
CA ARG A 6 19.85 25.93 -69.32
C ARG A 6 19.00 25.82 -68.03
N SER A 7 18.74 24.60 -67.58
CA SER A 7 18.34 24.19 -66.21
C SER A 7 19.01 22.83 -65.92
N GLY A 8 19.69 22.52 -64.83
CA GLY A 8 19.71 23.10 -63.48
C GLY A 8 19.02 22.16 -62.48
N GLY A 9 19.58 20.96 -62.24
CA GLY A 9 19.06 19.98 -61.27
C GLY A 9 19.71 20.15 -59.89
N TRP A 10 18.87 20.38 -58.88
CA TRP A 10 19.23 20.69 -57.49
C TRP A 10 19.34 19.42 -56.63
N TRP A 11 20.39 19.34 -55.81
CA TRP A 11 20.45 18.44 -54.64
C TRP A 11 19.87 19.20 -53.42
N MET A 12 18.77 18.72 -52.84
CA MET A 12 18.30 19.20 -51.54
C MET A 12 18.98 18.42 -50.41
N ALA A 13 19.81 19.11 -49.64
CA ALA A 13 20.21 18.70 -48.30
C ALA A 13 19.06 19.04 -47.33
N LEU A 14 18.53 18.03 -46.64
CA LEU A 14 17.58 18.22 -45.54
C LEU A 14 18.35 18.50 -44.24
N LEU A 15 18.23 19.71 -43.72
CA LEU A 15 18.72 20.09 -42.40
C LEU A 15 17.82 19.47 -41.32
N MET A 16 18.38 18.56 -40.52
CA MET A 16 17.80 18.11 -39.25
C MET A 16 17.96 19.20 -38.20
N LEU A 17 16.90 19.96 -37.91
CA LEU A 17 16.81 20.75 -36.69
C LEU A 17 16.36 19.83 -35.55
N GLY A 18 17.34 19.28 -34.83
CA GLY A 18 17.12 18.57 -33.58
C GLY A 18 16.71 19.55 -32.47
N GLY A 19 15.40 19.72 -32.28
CA GLY A 19 14.86 20.37 -31.08
C GLY A 19 14.88 19.40 -29.91
N TRP A 20 15.77 19.63 -28.95
CA TRP A 20 15.76 18.96 -27.66
C TRP A 20 14.50 19.38 -26.90
N ALA A 21 13.47 18.54 -26.90
CA ALA A 21 12.29 18.76 -26.07
C ALA A 21 12.67 18.50 -24.60
N TRP A 22 12.93 19.57 -23.86
CA TRP A 22 12.93 19.53 -22.40
C TRP A 22 11.50 19.17 -21.98
N ALA A 23 11.26 17.89 -21.65
CA ALA A 23 10.01 17.47 -21.03
C ALA A 23 9.92 18.19 -19.68
N GLN A 24 9.20 19.31 -19.65
CA GLN A 24 8.91 20.00 -18.40
C GLN A 24 8.15 19.04 -17.50
N GLU A 25 8.68 18.79 -16.30
CA GLU A 25 7.92 18.05 -15.30
C GLU A 25 6.59 18.77 -15.06
N PRO A 26 5.46 18.05 -15.10
CA PRO A 26 4.15 18.65 -14.95
C PRO A 26 4.08 19.45 -13.65
N ALA A 27 3.44 20.62 -13.69
CA ALA A 27 3.40 21.58 -12.58
C ALA A 27 2.95 20.95 -11.23
N SER A 28 2.16 19.88 -11.29
CA SER A 28 1.74 19.09 -10.12
C SER A 28 2.90 18.40 -9.41
N LEU A 29 3.92 17.89 -10.12
CA LEU A 29 5.07 17.22 -9.49
C LEU A 29 5.98 18.21 -8.79
N ARG A 30 6.21 19.39 -9.38
CA ARG A 30 6.98 20.47 -8.73
C ARG A 30 6.34 20.96 -7.45
N GLN A 31 5.00 21.09 -7.43
CA GLN A 31 4.28 21.44 -6.22
C GLN A 31 4.43 20.36 -5.14
N VAL A 32 4.25 19.09 -5.51
CA VAL A 32 4.42 17.94 -4.59
C VAL A 32 5.84 17.92 -4.02
N GLN A 33 6.86 18.09 -4.87
CA GLN A 33 8.25 18.15 -4.43
C GLN A 33 8.48 19.29 -3.42
N GLY A 34 7.99 20.51 -3.69
CA GLY A 34 8.13 21.64 -2.77
C GLY A 34 7.37 21.46 -1.44
N GLU A 35 6.28 20.68 -1.42
CA GLU A 35 5.65 20.25 -0.17
C GLU A 35 6.52 19.25 0.60
N MET A 36 7.06 18.25 -0.09
CA MET A 36 7.93 17.24 0.49
C MET A 36 9.25 17.82 1.02
N GLU A 37 9.86 18.77 0.31
CA GLU A 37 11.04 19.52 0.77
C GLU A 37 10.76 20.27 2.07
N ARG A 38 9.58 20.89 2.22
CA ARG A 38 9.17 21.57 3.46
C ARG A 38 8.98 20.60 4.62
N ILE A 39 8.39 19.43 4.36
CA ILE A 39 8.24 18.37 5.35
C ILE A 39 9.62 17.91 5.83
N LEU A 40 10.52 17.57 4.91
CA LEU A 40 11.88 17.10 5.24
C LEU A 40 12.71 18.19 5.92
N ALA A 41 12.56 19.46 5.53
CA ALA A 41 13.24 20.58 6.19
C ALA A 41 12.85 20.74 7.67
N ALA A 42 11.67 20.25 8.09
CA ALA A 42 11.27 20.29 9.50
C ALA A 42 12.18 19.40 10.37
N GLY A 43 12.63 18.25 9.85
CA GLY A 43 13.57 17.37 10.56
C GLY A 43 14.92 18.05 10.85
N GLY A 44 15.37 18.92 9.96
CA GLY A 44 16.61 19.69 10.13
C GLY A 44 16.51 20.84 11.14
N LYS A 45 15.31 21.13 11.65
CA LYS A 45 15.07 22.11 12.71
C LYS A 45 15.03 21.49 14.11
N VAL A 46 15.06 20.16 14.20
CA VAL A 46 15.09 19.45 15.48
C VAL A 46 16.48 19.64 16.12
N PRO A 47 16.56 20.08 17.39
CA PRO A 47 17.85 20.25 18.06
C PRO A 47 18.74 19.02 17.96
N GLY A 48 19.99 19.21 17.56
CA GLY A 48 20.98 18.15 17.39
C GLY A 48 20.95 17.46 16.03
N TRP A 49 19.91 17.63 15.22
CA TRP A 49 19.83 17.10 13.86
C TRP A 49 20.14 18.17 12.83
N ARG A 50 20.82 17.77 11.76
CA ARG A 50 20.93 18.56 10.54
C ARG A 50 20.70 17.66 9.34
N LEU A 51 20.12 18.26 8.29
CA LEU A 51 20.08 17.62 7.00
C LEU A 51 21.52 17.54 6.45
N LYS A 52 21.97 16.36 6.04
CA LYS A 52 23.33 16.13 5.54
C LYS A 52 23.54 16.84 4.20
N GLU A 53 22.61 16.60 3.27
CA GLU A 53 22.55 17.14 1.90
C GLU A 53 21.09 17.33 1.48
N GLY A 54 20.84 18.06 0.40
CA GLY A 54 19.48 18.25 -0.12
C GLY A 54 18.76 16.91 -0.41
N PRO A 55 17.44 16.82 -0.22
CA PRO A 55 16.72 15.58 -0.48
C PRO A 55 16.80 15.17 -1.95
N ARG A 56 16.84 13.86 -2.20
CA ARG A 56 16.78 13.29 -3.55
C ARG A 56 15.36 12.82 -3.83
N PHE A 57 14.88 13.02 -5.05
CA PHE A 57 13.51 12.68 -5.45
C PHE A 57 13.48 11.65 -6.58
N PHE A 58 12.58 10.67 -6.46
CA PHE A 58 12.40 9.58 -7.39
C PHE A 58 10.92 9.44 -7.76
N VAL A 59 10.63 9.31 -9.06
CA VAL A 59 9.29 9.20 -9.62
C VAL A 59 9.22 8.00 -10.55
N GLY A 60 8.12 7.25 -10.51
CA GLY A 60 7.90 6.09 -11.37
C GLY A 60 9.01 5.05 -11.20
N ASP A 61 9.61 4.61 -12.30
CA ASP A 61 10.63 3.55 -12.26
C ASP A 61 11.98 4.00 -11.70
N LYS A 62 12.22 5.31 -11.55
CA LYS A 62 13.45 5.82 -10.92
C LYS A 62 13.61 5.41 -9.45
N ILE A 63 12.55 4.91 -8.81
CA ILE A 63 12.68 4.33 -7.46
C ILE A 63 13.69 3.18 -7.41
N PHE A 64 13.88 2.45 -8.51
CA PHE A 64 14.86 1.37 -8.59
C PHE A 64 16.30 1.86 -8.66
N ASP A 65 16.53 3.12 -9.04
CA ASP A 65 17.86 3.76 -8.94
C ASP A 65 18.29 3.93 -7.48
N TYR A 66 17.32 3.91 -6.55
CA TYR A 66 17.57 3.99 -5.11
C TYR A 66 17.45 2.63 -4.41
N MET A 67 16.45 1.80 -4.76
CA MET A 67 16.17 0.54 -4.09
C MET A 67 15.87 -0.60 -5.06
N ASP A 68 16.92 -1.36 -5.40
CA ASP A 68 16.86 -2.47 -6.36
C ASP A 68 15.88 -3.57 -5.89
N GLY A 69 14.84 -3.82 -6.69
CA GLY A 69 13.74 -4.76 -6.40
C GLY A 69 12.79 -4.35 -5.25
N ALA A 70 13.28 -3.68 -4.20
CA ALA A 70 12.47 -3.29 -3.05
C ALA A 70 11.44 -2.16 -3.36
N GLY A 71 11.56 -1.51 -4.52
CA GLY A 71 10.61 -0.53 -5.04
C GLY A 71 9.26 -1.12 -5.51
N GLU A 72 9.15 -2.43 -5.65
CA GLU A 72 7.91 -3.08 -6.14
C GLU A 72 6.73 -2.92 -5.17
N ILE A 73 6.96 -2.92 -3.85
CA ILE A 73 5.88 -2.72 -2.86
C ILE A 73 5.33 -1.28 -2.93
N PRO A 74 6.14 -0.21 -2.84
CA PRO A 74 5.66 1.15 -3.06
C PRO A 74 4.93 1.32 -4.40
N LYS A 75 5.44 0.73 -5.49
CA LYS A 75 4.78 0.73 -6.81
C LYS A 75 3.41 0.07 -6.76
N ALA A 76 3.29 -1.12 -6.17
CA ALA A 76 2.02 -1.82 -6.01
C ALA A 76 1.03 -1.05 -5.13
N CYS A 77 1.52 -0.24 -4.19
CA CYS A 77 0.71 0.65 -3.36
C CYS A 77 0.39 2.00 -4.03
N GLY A 78 0.88 2.25 -5.26
CA GLY A 78 0.55 3.46 -6.04
C GLY A 78 1.29 4.73 -5.62
N PHE A 79 2.53 4.62 -5.15
CA PHE A 79 3.34 5.81 -4.85
C PHE A 79 3.51 6.70 -6.10
N ARG A 80 3.59 8.01 -5.88
CA ARG A 80 3.79 9.02 -6.93
C ARG A 80 5.21 9.56 -6.95
N MET A 81 5.73 9.84 -5.77
CA MET A 81 7.07 10.41 -5.58
C MET A 81 7.66 9.90 -4.26
N LEU A 82 8.94 9.56 -4.28
CA LEU A 82 9.74 9.26 -3.11
C LEU A 82 10.77 10.37 -2.92
N GLY A 83 10.78 11.00 -1.74
CA GLY A 83 11.85 11.89 -1.28
C GLY A 83 12.72 11.18 -0.26
N VAL A 84 14.02 11.16 -0.47
CA VAL A 84 15.01 10.54 0.43
C VAL A 84 15.91 11.61 1.03
N ALA A 85 15.99 11.65 2.36
CA ALA A 85 16.84 12.58 3.10
C ALA A 85 17.68 11.83 4.14
N GLU A 86 18.92 12.28 4.33
CA GLU A 86 19.80 11.80 5.41
C GLU A 86 19.94 12.90 6.46
N PHE A 87 19.57 12.59 7.71
CA PHE A 87 19.79 13.46 8.87
C PHE A 87 20.96 12.92 9.67
N VAL A 88 21.80 13.82 10.17
CA VAL A 88 22.96 13.47 10.98
C VAL A 88 23.02 14.28 12.27
N GLN A 89 23.47 13.64 13.35
CA GLN A 89 23.84 14.32 14.59
C GLN A 89 25.35 14.63 14.66
N ALA A 90 25.76 15.42 15.65
CA ALA A 90 27.16 15.49 16.06
C ALA A 90 27.66 14.07 16.39
N GLN A 91 28.87 13.70 15.95
CA GLN A 91 29.46 12.34 16.02
C GLN A 91 29.03 11.35 14.91
N GLY A 92 28.33 11.82 13.88
CA GLY A 92 28.12 11.05 12.64
C GLY A 92 26.99 10.01 12.70
N LEU A 93 26.15 10.03 13.74
CA LEU A 93 24.96 9.19 13.81
C LEU A 93 23.96 9.61 12.74
N GLY A 94 23.60 8.69 11.84
CA GLY A 94 22.75 8.94 10.69
C GLY A 94 21.37 8.30 10.79
N VAL A 95 20.35 9.01 10.34
CA VAL A 95 19.00 8.50 10.08
C VAL A 95 18.63 8.82 8.65
N THR A 96 18.23 7.79 7.91
CA THR A 96 17.64 7.95 6.59
C THR A 96 16.13 8.06 6.72
N VAL A 97 15.54 8.99 5.98
CA VAL A 97 14.11 9.24 5.92
C VAL A 97 13.66 9.06 4.49
N GLU A 98 12.73 8.14 4.28
CA GLU A 98 11.98 7.98 3.05
C GLU A 98 10.58 8.56 3.25
N LEU A 99 10.28 9.63 2.52
CA LEU A 99 8.97 10.28 2.47
C LEU A 99 8.31 9.92 1.15
N TYR A 100 7.20 9.21 1.19
CA TYR A 100 6.44 8.83 0.01
C TYR A 100 5.19 9.71 -0.11
N ASP A 101 5.00 10.39 -1.25
CA ASP A 101 3.67 10.85 -1.67
C ASP A 101 2.92 9.68 -2.29
N MET A 102 1.84 9.24 -1.64
CA MET A 102 1.01 8.14 -2.09
C MET A 102 -0.24 8.61 -2.86
N GLY A 103 -0.40 9.92 -3.03
CA GLY A 103 -1.50 10.54 -3.78
C GLY A 103 -2.85 10.55 -3.07
N THR A 104 -3.13 9.58 -2.21
CA THR A 104 -4.35 9.47 -1.39
C THR A 104 -4.03 8.94 0.01
N ASP A 105 -4.91 9.25 0.97
CA ASP A 105 -4.81 8.74 2.34
C ASP A 105 -4.86 7.20 2.38
N ALA A 106 -5.70 6.59 1.53
CA ALA A 106 -5.85 5.13 1.46
C ALA A 106 -4.56 4.44 1.01
N ASN A 107 -3.86 5.00 0.01
CA ASN A 107 -2.58 4.48 -0.46
C ASN A 107 -1.45 4.72 0.56
N ALA A 108 -1.51 5.84 1.30
CA ALA A 108 -0.59 6.13 2.40
C ALA A 108 -0.71 5.10 3.53
N PHE A 109 -1.95 4.80 3.94
CA PHE A 109 -2.21 3.68 4.83
C PHE A 109 -1.76 2.36 4.19
N GLY A 110 -1.96 2.17 2.88
CA GLY A 110 -1.57 0.98 2.16
C GLY A 110 -0.08 0.62 2.32
N LEU A 111 0.82 1.52 1.94
CA LEU A 111 2.26 1.29 2.10
C LEU A 111 2.66 1.09 3.57
N TYR A 112 2.15 1.91 4.48
CA TYR A 112 2.37 1.75 5.92
C TYR A 112 1.93 0.38 6.42
N SER A 113 0.75 -0.07 6.00
CA SER A 113 0.17 -1.34 6.42
C SER A 113 0.91 -2.55 5.87
N MET A 114 1.53 -2.44 4.69
CA MET A 114 2.36 -3.47 4.09
C MET A 114 3.73 -3.62 4.77
N ARG A 115 4.26 -2.54 5.36
CA ARG A 115 5.59 -2.49 5.99
C ARG A 115 5.60 -2.79 7.48
N ARG A 116 4.44 -2.78 8.15
CA ARG A 116 4.30 -3.11 9.57
C ARG A 116 3.85 -4.56 9.78
N GLU A 117 4.12 -5.08 10.97
CA GLU A 117 3.61 -6.37 11.42
C GLU A 117 2.92 -6.25 12.79
N PRO A 118 1.94 -7.12 13.12
CA PRO A 118 1.25 -7.08 14.42
C PRO A 118 2.16 -7.26 15.65
N SER A 119 3.37 -7.80 15.46
CA SER A 119 4.36 -8.00 16.52
C SER A 119 5.24 -6.78 16.77
N HIS A 120 5.14 -5.72 15.95
CA HIS A 120 5.85 -4.47 16.18
C HIS A 120 5.30 -3.74 17.42
N THR A 121 6.08 -2.81 17.94
CA THR A 121 5.59 -1.85 18.94
C THR A 121 4.84 -0.74 18.23
N PHE A 122 3.72 -0.28 18.80
CA PHE A 122 2.94 0.82 18.24
C PHE A 122 2.97 2.04 19.16
N VAL A 123 3.38 3.19 18.62
CA VAL A 123 3.60 4.44 19.37
C VAL A 123 2.38 5.35 19.20
N ALA A 124 1.61 5.51 20.27
CA ALA A 124 0.33 6.24 20.26
C ALA A 124 0.44 7.77 20.25
N SER A 125 1.64 8.35 20.37
CA SER A 125 1.84 9.80 20.36
C SER A 125 1.71 10.45 18.97
N PHE A 126 1.58 9.64 17.91
CA PHE A 126 1.33 10.07 16.54
C PHE A 126 -0.18 10.19 16.28
N THR A 127 -0.60 10.96 15.27
CA THR A 127 -2.01 11.07 14.87
C THR A 127 -2.64 9.69 14.60
N HIS A 128 -1.91 8.83 13.90
CA HIS A 128 -2.19 7.38 13.77
C HIS A 128 -0.99 6.62 14.34
N PRO A 129 -1.17 5.48 15.03
CA PRO A 129 -0.06 4.83 15.72
C PRO A 129 1.11 4.48 14.80
N ALA A 130 2.30 4.99 15.12
CA ALA A 130 3.50 4.66 14.36
C ALA A 130 3.95 3.23 14.70
N SER A 131 4.37 2.46 13.70
CA SER A 131 4.98 1.15 13.91
C SER A 131 6.46 1.33 14.17
N GLN A 132 6.96 0.74 15.25
CA GLN A 132 8.35 0.76 15.64
C GLN A 132 8.90 -0.67 15.71
N SER A 133 10.01 -0.88 15.03
CA SER A 133 10.81 -2.11 15.07
C SER A 133 12.28 -1.74 15.28
N GLN A 134 13.19 -2.72 15.23
CA GLN A 134 14.60 -2.46 15.49
C GLN A 134 15.18 -1.49 14.46
N GLY A 135 15.55 -0.29 14.91
CA GLY A 135 16.17 0.73 14.07
C GLY A 135 15.22 1.40 13.07
N GLN A 136 13.90 1.21 13.19
CA GLN A 136 12.94 1.74 12.23
C GLN A 136 11.67 2.29 12.91
N ILE A 137 11.18 3.42 12.40
CA ILE A 137 9.86 3.98 12.70
C ILE A 137 9.14 4.20 11.38
N ILE A 138 7.92 3.68 11.26
CA ILE A 138 7.05 3.89 10.11
C ILE A 138 5.74 4.52 10.57
N PHE A 139 5.33 5.60 9.93
CA PHE A 139 4.02 6.18 10.14
C PHE A 139 3.42 6.69 8.83
N TRP A 140 2.15 7.07 8.88
CA TRP A 140 1.48 7.74 7.79
C TRP A 140 0.63 8.89 8.33
N LYS A 141 0.46 9.93 7.51
CA LYS A 141 -0.41 11.08 7.82
C LYS A 141 -0.81 11.76 6.52
N GLY A 142 -2.11 11.98 6.34
CA GLY A 142 -2.64 12.41 5.05
C GLY A 142 -2.23 11.45 3.93
N ARG A 143 -1.81 12.00 2.79
CA ARG A 143 -1.32 11.23 1.64
C ARG A 143 0.12 10.72 1.75
N TYR A 144 0.79 10.94 2.89
CA TYR A 144 2.21 10.64 3.04
C TYR A 144 2.46 9.42 3.91
N THR A 145 3.37 8.55 3.48
CA THR A 145 3.99 7.51 4.32
C THR A 145 5.44 7.91 4.60
N VAL A 146 5.87 7.79 5.84
CA VAL A 146 7.24 8.13 6.25
C VAL A 146 7.88 6.91 6.88
N ILE A 147 9.04 6.50 6.36
CA ILE A 147 9.89 5.43 6.90
C ILE A 147 11.18 6.09 7.34
N LEU A 148 11.47 6.05 8.64
CA LEU A 148 12.76 6.43 9.20
C LEU A 148 13.51 5.15 9.55
N PHE A 149 14.79 5.07 9.19
CA PHE A 149 15.63 3.95 9.60
C PHE A 149 17.07 4.37 9.89
N THR A 150 17.74 3.60 10.75
CA THR A 150 19.14 3.79 11.11
C THR A 150 19.82 2.44 11.34
N GLU A 151 21.08 2.35 10.95
CA GLU A 151 21.94 1.21 11.26
C GLU A 151 22.57 1.33 12.67
N GLU A 152 22.60 2.55 13.23
CA GLU A 152 23.26 2.91 14.49
C GLU A 152 22.39 2.60 15.73
N THR A 153 21.67 1.48 15.70
CA THR A 153 20.61 1.12 16.67
C THR A 153 21.06 1.04 18.13
N LYS A 154 22.36 0.87 18.39
CA LYS A 154 22.95 0.83 19.74
C LYS A 154 23.39 2.19 20.26
N ARG A 155 23.68 3.14 19.36
CA ARG A 155 24.25 4.44 19.69
C ARG A 155 23.20 5.54 19.68
N LEU A 156 22.23 5.47 18.78
CA LEU A 156 21.15 6.44 18.72
C LEU A 156 20.17 6.23 19.87
N LYS A 157 19.89 7.29 20.64
CA LYS A 157 18.90 7.24 21.71
C LYS A 157 17.49 7.16 21.12
N LYS A 158 16.63 6.37 21.75
CA LYS A 158 15.24 6.16 21.29
C LYS A 158 14.45 7.46 21.24
N GLU A 159 14.66 8.33 22.21
CA GLU A 159 13.98 9.62 22.35
C GLU A 159 14.38 10.58 21.23
N GLU A 160 15.67 10.63 20.87
CA GLU A 160 16.19 11.48 19.79
C GLU A 160 15.66 11.01 18.43
N PHE A 161 15.55 9.68 18.23
CA PHE A 161 14.96 9.09 17.03
C PHE A 161 13.46 9.40 16.92
N LEU A 162 12.73 9.27 18.04
CA LEU A 162 11.30 9.58 18.11
C LEU A 162 11.01 11.07 17.90
N GLN A 163 11.83 11.97 18.45
CA GLN A 163 11.69 13.42 18.26
C GLN A 163 11.81 13.82 16.79
N LEU A 164 12.76 13.24 16.06
CA LEU A 164 12.89 13.47 14.62
C LEU A 164 11.63 13.00 13.86
N ALA A 165 11.13 11.80 14.17
CA ALA A 165 9.92 11.27 13.55
C ALA A 165 8.67 12.13 13.83
N LEU A 166 8.50 12.59 15.07
CA LEU A 166 7.37 13.45 15.45
C LEU A 166 7.44 14.84 14.79
N ALA A 167 8.63 15.42 14.64
CA ALA A 167 8.78 16.70 13.95
C ALA A 167 8.37 16.62 12.48
N LEU A 168 8.70 15.51 11.80
CA LEU A 168 8.25 15.25 10.44
C LEU A 168 6.73 15.07 10.39
N GLU A 169 6.14 14.32 11.33
CA GLU A 169 4.68 14.12 11.39
C GLU A 169 3.93 15.45 11.57
N GLN A 170 4.40 16.31 12.47
CA GLN A 170 3.77 17.61 12.77
C GLN A 170 3.81 18.57 11.58
N SER A 171 4.78 18.40 10.67
CA SER A 171 4.86 19.19 9.44
C SER A 171 3.82 18.81 8.38
N ILE A 172 3.14 17.66 8.56
CA ILE A 172 2.07 17.21 7.67
C ILE A 172 0.72 17.69 8.22
N PRO A 173 -0.02 18.55 7.48
CA PRO A 173 -1.19 19.23 8.04
C PRO A 173 -2.44 18.36 8.12
N SER A 174 -2.68 17.49 7.14
CA SER A 174 -3.89 16.67 7.08
C SER A 174 -3.68 15.37 7.87
N PRO A 175 -4.57 14.97 8.80
CA PRO A 175 -4.45 13.71 9.52
C PRO A 175 -4.60 12.49 8.60
N GLY A 176 -5.40 12.61 7.55
CA GLY A 176 -5.77 11.52 6.65
C GLY A 176 -6.79 10.54 7.26
N ALA A 177 -7.56 9.86 6.39
CA ALA A 177 -8.56 8.88 6.79
C ALA A 177 -8.16 7.43 6.44
N TYR A 178 -8.54 6.47 7.28
CA TYR A 178 -8.40 5.05 6.97
C TYR A 178 -9.21 4.67 5.71
N PRO A 179 -8.74 3.71 4.89
CA PRO A 179 -9.53 3.19 3.79
C PRO A 179 -10.92 2.72 4.24
N ASP A 180 -11.96 3.18 3.55
CA ASP A 180 -13.36 2.80 3.83
C ASP A 180 -13.57 1.28 3.86
N LEU A 181 -12.78 0.53 3.08
CA LEU A 181 -12.88 -0.92 2.99
C LEU A 181 -12.64 -1.62 4.35
N LEU A 182 -11.84 -1.03 5.24
CA LEU A 182 -11.57 -1.56 6.58
C LEU A 182 -12.85 -1.66 7.43
N ARG A 183 -13.83 -0.77 7.20
CA ARG A 183 -15.10 -0.74 7.96
C ARG A 183 -15.96 -2.00 7.77
N TYR A 184 -15.67 -2.78 6.75
CA TYR A 184 -16.36 -4.05 6.44
C TYR A 184 -15.69 -5.27 7.06
N LEU A 185 -14.52 -5.12 7.68
CA LEU A 185 -13.87 -6.22 8.38
C LEU A 185 -14.67 -6.60 9.65
N PRO A 186 -14.96 -7.89 9.86
CA PRO A 186 -15.50 -8.38 11.11
C PRO A 186 -14.67 -7.93 12.30
N GLN A 187 -15.34 -7.48 13.36
CA GLN A 187 -14.68 -6.96 14.57
C GLN A 187 -14.28 -8.07 15.55
N GLN A 188 -15.08 -9.13 15.62
CA GLN A 188 -14.87 -10.21 16.58
C GLN A 188 -13.63 -11.05 16.19
N GLY A 189 -12.67 -11.15 17.11
CA GLY A 189 -11.47 -11.95 16.95
C GLY A 189 -10.40 -11.32 16.05
N TYR A 190 -10.60 -10.08 15.58
CA TYR A 190 -9.62 -9.33 14.79
C TYR A 190 -8.31 -9.17 15.57
N VAL A 191 -7.18 -9.39 14.90
CA VAL A 191 -5.85 -9.12 15.45
C VAL A 191 -5.50 -7.65 15.17
N PRO A 192 -5.29 -6.82 16.21
CA PRO A 192 -4.86 -5.44 16.05
C PRO A 192 -3.65 -5.31 15.11
N HIS A 193 -3.65 -4.27 14.29
CA HIS A 193 -2.59 -3.95 13.32
C HIS A 193 -2.29 -5.01 12.26
N SER A 194 -3.13 -6.03 12.12
CA SER A 194 -2.98 -7.07 11.09
C SER A 194 -3.54 -6.67 9.73
N ALA A 195 -4.34 -5.61 9.68
CA ALA A 195 -4.91 -5.12 8.43
C ALA A 195 -3.80 -4.63 7.49
N LYS A 196 -3.82 -5.14 6.25
CA LYS A 196 -3.02 -4.65 5.11
C LYS A 196 -3.97 -4.20 4.01
N PHE A 197 -3.75 -3.01 3.46
CA PHE A 197 -4.52 -2.46 2.33
C PHE A 197 -3.61 -2.31 1.12
N PHE A 198 -4.04 -2.77 -0.05
CA PHE A 198 -3.20 -2.73 -1.24
C PHE A 198 -4.00 -2.92 -2.54
N HIS A 199 -3.28 -2.74 -3.65
CA HIS A 199 -3.75 -3.01 -5.00
C HIS A 199 -2.76 -3.93 -5.73
N GLY A 200 -3.22 -4.50 -6.84
CA GLY A 200 -2.39 -5.31 -7.73
C GLY A 200 -1.97 -6.68 -7.19
N LYS A 201 -1.50 -7.52 -8.12
CA LYS A 201 -1.10 -8.90 -7.84
C LYS A 201 0.18 -8.98 -6.99
N PHE A 202 1.12 -8.07 -7.19
CA PHE A 202 2.41 -8.12 -6.49
C PHE A 202 2.22 -8.04 -4.98
N ALA A 203 1.41 -7.10 -4.49
CA ALA A 203 1.11 -6.99 -3.07
C ALA A 203 0.27 -8.19 -2.56
N LEU A 204 -0.68 -8.69 -3.37
CA LEU A 204 -1.48 -9.88 -3.04
C LEU A 204 -0.58 -11.09 -2.78
N ASP A 205 0.45 -11.30 -3.60
CA ASP A 205 1.36 -12.44 -3.50
C ASP A 205 2.15 -12.45 -2.18
N THR A 206 2.30 -11.32 -1.50
CA THR A 206 2.97 -11.24 -0.19
C THR A 206 2.14 -11.81 0.96
N VAL A 207 0.81 -11.86 0.81
CA VAL A 207 -0.13 -12.35 1.85
C VAL A 207 -0.85 -13.64 1.46
N TRP A 208 -1.03 -13.88 0.16
CA TRP A 208 -1.68 -15.06 -0.39
C TRP A 208 -1.20 -15.31 -1.83
N PHE A 209 -0.08 -16.02 -1.95
CA PHE A 209 0.51 -16.34 -3.25
C PHE A 209 -0.38 -17.30 -4.06
N GLN A 210 -0.61 -16.95 -5.32
CA GLN A 210 -1.12 -17.85 -6.35
C GLN A 210 -0.32 -17.65 -7.64
N LYS A 211 -0.07 -18.73 -8.37
CA LYS A 211 0.64 -18.67 -9.66
C LYS A 211 -0.07 -17.74 -10.65
N GLU A 212 -1.39 -17.79 -10.68
CA GLU A 212 -2.25 -16.99 -11.57
C GLU A 212 -2.94 -15.87 -10.80
N ASN A 213 -3.30 -14.77 -11.48
CA ASN A 213 -4.14 -13.71 -10.88
C ASN A 213 -5.62 -14.13 -10.85
N LEU A 214 -5.93 -15.20 -10.11
CA LEU A 214 -7.28 -15.77 -10.03
C LEU A 214 -8.31 -14.75 -9.53
N LEU A 215 -7.90 -13.89 -8.60
CA LEU A 215 -8.76 -12.86 -8.00
C LEU A 215 -8.94 -11.63 -8.90
N GLN A 216 -8.29 -11.57 -10.07
CA GLN A 216 -8.35 -10.44 -10.99
C GLN A 216 -8.06 -9.10 -10.31
N VAL A 217 -7.10 -9.09 -9.37
CA VAL A 217 -6.71 -7.86 -8.66
C VAL A 217 -5.86 -7.01 -9.59
N GLY A 218 -6.25 -5.75 -9.77
CA GLY A 218 -5.53 -4.76 -10.56
C GLY A 218 -5.40 -3.42 -9.84
N PRO A 219 -4.95 -2.36 -10.53
CA PRO A 219 -4.76 -1.03 -9.94
C PRO A 219 -6.03 -0.34 -9.44
N GLN A 220 -7.20 -0.75 -9.92
CA GLN A 220 -8.51 -0.20 -9.53
C GLN A 220 -9.28 -1.15 -8.59
N THR A 221 -8.62 -2.17 -8.08
CA THR A 221 -9.21 -3.16 -7.18
C THR A 221 -8.67 -2.94 -5.79
N ASP A 222 -9.54 -2.59 -4.85
CA ASP A 222 -9.14 -2.43 -3.46
C ASP A 222 -9.13 -3.79 -2.77
N VAL A 223 -8.05 -4.10 -2.06
CA VAL A 223 -7.94 -5.32 -1.27
C VAL A 223 -7.59 -4.96 0.15
N VAL A 224 -8.28 -5.59 1.09
CA VAL A 224 -7.87 -5.61 2.49
C VAL A 224 -7.62 -7.05 2.95
N PHE A 225 -6.47 -7.28 3.55
CA PHE A 225 -6.11 -8.51 4.25
C PHE A 225 -6.23 -8.27 5.76
N ALA A 226 -6.64 -9.27 6.54
CA ALA A 226 -6.62 -9.21 8.01
C ALA A 226 -6.44 -10.60 8.64
N GLN A 227 -5.91 -10.63 9.86
CA GLN A 227 -5.75 -11.84 10.68
C GLN A 227 -6.73 -11.86 11.86
N TYR A 228 -7.08 -13.07 12.29
CA TYR A 228 -8.00 -13.32 13.39
C TYR A 228 -7.50 -14.50 14.24
N ARG A 229 -7.75 -14.49 15.56
CA ARG A 229 -7.24 -15.51 16.52
C ARG A 229 -8.30 -16.45 17.10
N SER A 230 -9.58 -16.30 16.77
CA SER A 230 -10.66 -17.15 17.30
C SER A 230 -11.89 -17.19 16.38
N PRO A 231 -11.94 -18.13 15.41
CA PRO A 231 -10.91 -19.11 15.09
C PRO A 231 -9.69 -18.47 14.42
N THR A 232 -8.54 -19.17 14.41
CA THR A 232 -7.36 -18.71 13.68
C THR A 232 -7.67 -18.71 12.20
N LEU A 233 -7.77 -17.53 11.61
CA LEU A 233 -8.11 -17.38 10.20
C LEU A 233 -7.48 -16.13 9.61
N ARG A 234 -7.39 -16.13 8.29
CA ARG A 234 -7.01 -14.98 7.48
C ARG A 234 -8.17 -14.65 6.55
N LEU A 235 -8.42 -13.37 6.38
CA LEU A 235 -9.45 -12.83 5.50
C LEU A 235 -8.78 -11.97 4.42
N LEU A 236 -9.12 -12.23 3.17
CA LEU A 236 -9.00 -11.26 2.08
C LEU A 236 -10.40 -10.78 1.71
N LEU A 237 -10.60 -9.47 1.75
CA LEU A 237 -11.80 -8.83 1.23
C LEU A 237 -11.40 -7.95 0.06
N VAL A 238 -11.99 -8.23 -1.09
CA VAL A 238 -11.74 -7.55 -2.37
C VAL A 238 -12.98 -6.74 -2.73
N ARG A 239 -12.78 -5.47 -3.11
CA ARG A 239 -13.81 -4.60 -3.68
C ARG A 239 -13.46 -4.30 -5.13
N TYR A 240 -14.30 -4.78 -6.04
CA TYR A 240 -14.16 -4.56 -7.48
C TYR A 240 -14.85 -3.26 -7.91
N PRO A 241 -14.45 -2.67 -9.05
CA PRO A 241 -15.19 -1.56 -9.67
C PRO A 241 -16.63 -1.91 -10.03
N ASP A 242 -16.89 -3.18 -10.36
CA ASP A 242 -18.20 -3.65 -10.81
C ASP A 242 -18.64 -4.98 -10.13
N PRO A 243 -19.95 -5.19 -9.94
CA PRO A 243 -20.48 -6.44 -9.38
C PRO A 243 -20.23 -7.70 -10.23
N GLN A 244 -20.12 -7.56 -11.56
CA GLN A 244 -20.00 -8.72 -12.44
C GLN A 244 -18.65 -9.42 -12.25
N THR A 245 -17.59 -8.65 -11.99
CA THR A 245 -16.27 -9.19 -11.68
C THR A 245 -16.30 -10.04 -10.41
N ALA A 246 -16.97 -9.59 -9.35
CA ALA A 246 -17.12 -10.37 -8.11
C ALA A 246 -17.78 -11.73 -8.37
N VAL A 247 -18.86 -11.74 -9.17
CA VAL A 247 -19.57 -12.98 -9.54
C VAL A 247 -18.70 -13.92 -10.37
N ARG A 248 -17.99 -13.39 -11.38
CA ARG A 248 -17.09 -14.20 -12.23
C ARG A 248 -15.94 -14.80 -11.43
N VAL A 249 -15.28 -13.99 -10.60
CA VAL A 249 -14.17 -14.45 -9.76
C VAL A 249 -14.65 -15.47 -8.73
N PHE A 250 -15.83 -15.27 -8.13
CA PHE A 250 -16.43 -16.24 -7.22
C PHE A 250 -16.62 -17.60 -7.90
N ALA A 251 -17.24 -17.62 -9.09
CA ALA A 251 -17.48 -18.86 -9.84
C ALA A 251 -16.16 -19.55 -10.25
N ALA A 252 -15.16 -18.77 -10.70
CA ALA A 252 -13.84 -19.29 -11.06
C ALA A 252 -13.11 -19.88 -9.84
N GLY A 253 -13.12 -19.17 -8.70
CA GLY A 253 -12.52 -19.65 -7.45
C GLY A 253 -13.21 -20.89 -6.89
N GLN A 254 -14.55 -20.91 -6.89
CA GLN A 254 -15.32 -22.08 -6.49
C GLN A 254 -14.92 -23.32 -7.30
N LYS A 255 -14.83 -23.20 -8.62
CA LYS A 255 -14.37 -24.29 -9.49
C LYS A 255 -12.91 -24.66 -9.23
N ARG A 256 -12.02 -23.67 -9.14
CA ARG A 256 -10.57 -23.86 -9.00
C ARG A 256 -10.16 -24.54 -7.70
N PHE A 257 -10.90 -24.28 -6.62
CA PHE A 257 -10.65 -24.84 -5.31
C PHE A 257 -11.58 -26.02 -4.96
N GLY A 258 -12.44 -26.44 -5.88
CA GLY A 258 -13.38 -27.55 -5.65
C GLY A 258 -14.33 -27.31 -4.48
N LEU A 259 -14.78 -26.06 -4.28
CA LEU A 259 -15.61 -25.70 -3.12
C LEU A 259 -17.05 -26.17 -3.32
N GLY A 260 -17.55 -26.91 -2.34
CA GLY A 260 -18.97 -27.30 -2.27
C GLY A 260 -19.85 -26.09 -1.98
N LYS A 261 -21.14 -26.21 -2.30
CA LYS A 261 -22.14 -25.25 -1.81
C LYS A 261 -22.18 -25.35 -0.27
N SER A 262 -21.97 -24.22 0.41
CA SER A 262 -22.00 -24.15 1.87
C SER A 262 -23.43 -23.90 2.38
N ALA A 263 -23.69 -24.28 3.63
CA ALA A 263 -25.00 -24.12 4.27
C ALA A 263 -25.36 -22.67 4.65
N ALA A 264 -24.43 -21.69 4.67
CA ALA A 264 -24.83 -20.28 4.88
C ALA A 264 -23.70 -19.28 4.61
N PRO A 265 -23.75 -18.60 3.45
CA PRO A 265 -24.57 -17.43 3.11
C PRO A 265 -25.65 -17.64 2.02
N SER A 266 -26.80 -16.98 2.17
CA SER A 266 -28.02 -17.08 1.33
C SER A 266 -28.26 -15.82 0.49
N PRO A 267 -29.10 -15.88 -0.58
CA PRO A 267 -29.39 -14.72 -1.42
C PRO A 267 -29.76 -13.47 -0.59
N PRO A 268 -29.19 -12.29 -0.91
CA PRO A 268 -28.40 -11.99 -2.12
C PRO A 268 -26.92 -12.39 -2.08
N PHE A 269 -26.45 -13.05 -1.02
CA PHE A 269 -25.08 -13.58 -0.94
C PHE A 269 -24.99 -14.93 -1.64
N VAL A 270 -23.84 -15.20 -2.25
CA VAL A 270 -23.45 -16.54 -2.69
C VAL A 270 -22.17 -16.92 -1.99
N ALA A 271 -22.06 -18.18 -1.57
CA ALA A 271 -20.84 -18.63 -0.92
C ALA A 271 -20.64 -20.14 -0.96
N ALA A 272 -19.39 -20.51 -0.74
CA ALA A 272 -18.90 -21.86 -0.90
C ALA A 272 -17.83 -22.14 0.15
N VAL A 273 -17.80 -23.36 0.66
CA VAL A 273 -16.79 -23.85 1.61
C VAL A 273 -16.31 -25.21 1.12
N GLY A 274 -15.01 -25.45 1.25
CA GLY A 274 -14.42 -26.71 0.81
C GLY A 274 -13.12 -26.98 1.53
N LYS A 275 -12.67 -28.23 1.39
CA LYS A 275 -11.33 -28.62 1.81
C LYS A 275 -10.33 -28.20 0.74
N GLN A 276 -9.21 -27.63 1.15
CA GLN A 276 -8.10 -27.36 0.23
C GLN A 276 -6.90 -28.25 0.61
N PRO A 277 -6.33 -29.02 -0.34
CA PRO A 277 -5.17 -29.87 -0.10
C PRO A 277 -3.87 -29.05 -0.09
N ASP A 278 -3.76 -28.05 0.80
CA ASP A 278 -2.60 -27.14 0.80
C ASP A 278 -2.21 -26.65 2.22
N LYS A 279 -0.98 -26.13 2.35
CA LYS A 279 -0.30 -25.73 3.59
C LYS A 279 -0.95 -24.59 4.37
N LEU A 280 -2.03 -24.00 3.85
CA LEU A 280 -2.67 -22.79 4.39
C LEU A 280 -3.76 -23.08 5.44
N GLY A 281 -4.06 -24.36 5.70
CA GLY A 281 -5.13 -24.84 6.58
C GLY A 281 -6.12 -25.73 5.80
N PRO A 282 -6.80 -26.69 6.45
CA PRO A 282 -7.58 -27.69 5.74
C PRO A 282 -8.85 -27.15 5.07
N PHE A 283 -9.31 -25.94 5.42
CA PHE A 283 -10.56 -25.37 4.91
C PHE A 283 -10.40 -23.95 4.36
N LEU A 284 -11.13 -23.72 3.27
CA LEU A 284 -11.25 -22.44 2.57
C LEU A 284 -12.73 -22.08 2.42
N GLY A 285 -13.06 -20.81 2.55
CA GLY A 285 -14.40 -20.27 2.29
C GLY A 285 -14.36 -19.05 1.40
N MET A 286 -15.37 -18.92 0.54
CA MET A 286 -15.56 -17.75 -0.31
C MET A 286 -16.98 -17.22 -0.15
N VAL A 287 -17.17 -15.90 -0.17
CA VAL A 287 -18.48 -15.24 -0.27
C VAL A 287 -18.42 -14.09 -1.27
N ALA A 288 -19.48 -13.89 -2.05
CA ALA A 288 -19.65 -12.73 -2.90
C ALA A 288 -20.98 -12.03 -2.65
N TRP A 289 -20.97 -10.70 -2.73
CA TRP A 289 -22.15 -9.85 -2.64
C TRP A 289 -21.88 -8.48 -3.25
N ARG A 290 -22.76 -8.03 -4.16
CA ARG A 290 -22.53 -6.81 -4.96
C ARG A 290 -21.16 -6.90 -5.64
N ASN A 291 -20.30 -5.92 -5.43
CA ASN A 291 -18.93 -5.86 -5.95
C ASN A 291 -17.88 -6.35 -4.94
N PHE A 292 -18.28 -7.05 -3.88
CA PHE A 292 -17.36 -7.61 -2.89
C PHE A 292 -17.14 -9.10 -3.10
N LEU A 293 -15.90 -9.54 -2.82
CA LEU A 293 -15.52 -10.94 -2.66
C LEU A 293 -14.73 -11.09 -1.35
N GLY A 294 -15.19 -11.96 -0.48
CA GLY A 294 -14.46 -12.40 0.71
C GLY A 294 -13.86 -13.78 0.49
N LEU A 295 -12.62 -13.98 0.92
CA LEU A 295 -11.89 -15.25 0.92
C LEU A 295 -11.32 -15.48 2.32
N LEU A 296 -11.64 -16.62 2.92
CA LEU A 296 -11.25 -17.01 4.27
C LEU A 296 -10.46 -18.31 4.24
N TRP A 297 -9.37 -18.40 4.99
CA TRP A 297 -8.57 -19.62 5.13
C TRP A 297 -7.86 -19.70 6.48
N GLY A 298 -7.33 -20.88 6.81
CA GLY A 298 -6.59 -21.14 8.06
C GLY A 298 -7.40 -21.76 9.18
N ALA A 299 -8.72 -21.86 9.03
CA ALA A 299 -9.61 -22.50 10.00
C ALA A 299 -9.39 -24.02 10.09
N ALA A 300 -9.64 -24.58 11.28
CA ALA A 300 -9.47 -26.00 11.57
C ALA A 300 -10.66 -26.85 11.10
N SER A 301 -11.84 -26.24 10.90
CA SER A 301 -13.06 -26.93 10.48
C SER A 301 -13.89 -26.11 9.48
N ALA A 302 -14.74 -26.79 8.70
CA ALA A 302 -15.71 -26.11 7.83
C ALA A 302 -16.68 -25.21 8.63
N SER A 303 -17.11 -25.65 9.82
CA SER A 303 -18.05 -24.91 10.68
C SER A 303 -17.47 -23.55 11.13
N GLU A 304 -16.17 -23.50 11.41
CA GLU A 304 -15.46 -22.25 11.72
C GLU A 304 -15.49 -21.28 10.53
N VAL A 305 -15.25 -21.79 9.32
CA VAL A 305 -15.32 -20.98 8.08
C VAL A 305 -16.74 -20.47 7.85
N GLU A 306 -17.76 -21.32 7.98
CA GLU A 306 -19.16 -20.92 7.80
C GLU A 306 -19.57 -19.83 8.81
N THR A 307 -19.14 -19.97 10.06
CA THR A 307 -19.37 -18.96 11.10
C THR A 307 -18.70 -17.63 10.74
N ALA A 308 -17.46 -17.67 10.23
CA ALA A 308 -16.74 -16.48 9.79
C ALA A 308 -17.39 -15.84 8.54
N LEU A 309 -17.87 -16.62 7.58
CA LEU A 309 -18.61 -16.13 6.41
C LEU A 309 -19.90 -15.41 6.83
N LYS A 310 -20.64 -15.93 7.81
CA LYS A 310 -21.83 -15.25 8.37
C LYS A 310 -21.49 -13.89 8.99
N ARG A 311 -20.41 -13.83 9.79
CA ARG A 311 -19.94 -12.57 10.39
C ARG A 311 -19.50 -11.56 9.33
N LEU A 312 -18.82 -12.03 8.28
CA LEU A 312 -18.45 -11.19 7.14
C LEU A 312 -19.67 -10.69 6.39
N ALA A 313 -20.65 -11.53 6.08
CA ALA A 313 -21.89 -11.12 5.42
C ALA A 313 -22.65 -10.06 6.24
N GLN A 314 -22.72 -10.21 7.57
CA GLN A 314 -23.29 -9.19 8.46
C GLN A 314 -22.52 -7.86 8.40
N SER A 315 -21.18 -7.92 8.43
CA SER A 315 -20.32 -6.74 8.34
C SER A 315 -20.41 -6.05 6.97
N LEU A 316 -20.62 -6.82 5.90
CA LEU A 316 -20.88 -6.30 4.55
C LEU A 316 -22.21 -5.54 4.47
N GLN A 317 -23.27 -6.05 5.11
CA GLN A 317 -24.55 -5.36 5.17
C GLN A 317 -24.54 -4.13 6.09
N LYS A 318 -23.82 -4.22 7.21
CA LYS A 318 -23.79 -3.22 8.28
C LYS A 318 -22.33 -2.97 8.71
N PRO A 319 -21.55 -2.22 7.90
CA PRO A 319 -20.19 -1.87 8.25
C PRO A 319 -20.16 -0.98 9.49
N VAL A 320 -19.04 -1.01 10.23
CA VAL A 320 -18.88 -0.12 11.37
C VAL A 320 -18.82 1.35 10.91
N PRO A 321 -19.26 2.33 11.72
CA PRO A 321 -19.24 3.73 11.33
C PRO A 321 -17.84 4.28 11.06
N ALA A 322 -16.85 3.85 11.85
CA ALA A 322 -15.45 4.24 11.70
C ALA A 322 -14.54 3.09 12.12
N TRP A 323 -13.41 2.95 11.42
CA TRP A 323 -12.39 1.98 11.78
C TRP A 323 -11.53 2.53 12.92
N ARG A 324 -11.51 1.82 14.06
CA ARG A 324 -10.76 2.23 15.27
C ARG A 324 -9.84 1.15 15.83
N ARG A 325 -9.83 -0.06 15.25
CA ARG A 325 -9.02 -1.20 15.73
C ARG A 325 -7.51 -1.04 15.60
N GLU A 326 -7.08 0.06 14.99
CA GLU A 326 -5.68 0.48 14.93
C GLU A 326 -5.30 1.40 16.08
N LEU A 327 -6.24 1.76 16.96
CA LEU A 327 -6.05 2.65 18.10
C LEU A 327 -6.18 1.90 19.45
N ASP A 328 -6.56 0.62 19.40
CA ASP A 328 -6.78 -0.28 20.55
C ASP A 328 -5.47 -0.96 20.97
#